data_AF-A0A3L7N3Q6-F1
#
_entry.id   AF-A0A3L7N3Q6-F1
#
_cell.length_a   1.000
_cell.length_b   1.000
_cell.length_c   1.000
_cell.angle_alpha   90.00
_cell.angle_beta   90.00
_cell.angle_gamma   90.00
#
_symmetry.space_group_name_H-M   'P 1'
#
loop_
_entity.id
_entity.type
_entity.pdbx_description
1 polymer ?
#
loop_
_entity_poly.entity_id
_entity_poly.type
_entity_poly.pdbx_seq_one_letter_code
_entity_poly.pdbx_strand_id
1 'polypeptide(L)'
;MFNAAFNALAIAQDSPAQTQEAVPEVAPAEPEVKPAAKPVAPKKAPSAAAGQSKKNAASAKNAEALKELNLFWKGVSEKNRSASLIFPAWIAATPMPSAVAPSPENIWPGMEGFADWKKWVVANPALRDAIVKSQNCFVLGIPYGTDGLDAKWKAKGIAALPGSAPGEAAFGYLNAMRGLTAFATVCMYVDAENKKFDAAFDVSLGMLRVLRQVSEQRMEAEKLFGMNMMSHLLEANRVFMAANIETLPVATLQRVALKGYAFIKPGDNERLKRLELPEGDRVILTESMQNAFDSAGQPDEAYFANEFGSIQSVNAPLTRFGATARWRQLATVHGPLVASQEKLVAVYDDWWRRWRMRFYDPILDSPTQFSKLNQSKYALVTLFVENLQQVFDARLRLIAEIDGTAMSAALCGFYVDSAKQWPRDLSSAFPIYGMRRMNFDPFAKDYGNLNYRNLGEKSQPLGTPWGQVSVTGAVLWSVGPDHEDDGFDQHDPADGTGDLVFWPPPRFLARSAGLLK
;
A
#
# COMPACT_ATOMS: atom_id res chain seq x y z
N MET A 1 -15.33 -0.36 -25.14
CA MET A 1 -14.71 -1.63 -25.59
C MET A 1 -13.35 -1.32 -26.21
N PHE A 2 -12.32 -2.06 -25.79
CA PHE A 2 -10.86 -1.80 -25.89
C PHE A 2 -10.26 -0.85 -24.84
N ASN A 3 -9.88 -1.42 -23.70
CA ASN A 3 -8.54 -1.30 -23.08
C ASN A 3 -8.53 -2.06 -21.74
N ALA A 4 -8.37 -3.38 -21.82
CA ALA A 4 -8.05 -4.24 -20.68
C ALA A 4 -6.93 -5.17 -21.13
N ALA A 5 -5.68 -4.74 -20.91
CA ALA A 5 -4.49 -5.57 -20.93
C ALA A 5 -3.33 -4.68 -20.54
N PHE A 6 -2.81 -4.85 -19.33
CA PHE A 6 -1.37 -4.83 -18.99
C PHE A 6 -1.25 -4.78 -17.46
N ASN A 7 -1.21 -5.97 -16.84
CA ASN A 7 -0.26 -6.30 -15.76
C ASN A 7 -0.57 -7.71 -15.22
N ALA A 8 -0.11 -8.72 -15.95
CA ALA A 8 0.10 -10.06 -15.41
C ALA A 8 1.41 -10.59 -16.02
N LEU A 9 2.49 -10.55 -15.25
CA LEU A 9 3.72 -11.25 -15.57
C LEU A 9 4.19 -11.97 -14.30
N ALA A 10 3.48 -13.06 -14.00
CA ALA A 10 3.96 -14.11 -13.13
C ALA A 10 4.90 -15.00 -13.95
N ILE A 11 6.12 -15.18 -13.43
CA ILE A 11 7.17 -16.02 -13.98
C ILE A 11 6.76 -17.48 -13.75
N ALA A 12 6.35 -18.19 -14.79
CA ALA A 12 6.32 -19.64 -14.83
C ALA A 12 7.52 -20.11 -15.66
N GLN A 13 8.44 -20.83 -15.01
CA GLN A 13 9.54 -21.53 -15.66
C GLN A 13 9.00 -22.81 -16.30
N ASP A 14 9.09 -22.93 -17.62
CA ASP A 14 9.07 -24.22 -18.30
C ASP A 14 10.14 -24.20 -19.41
N SER A 15 11.12 -25.09 -19.25
CA SER A 15 12.19 -25.36 -20.22
C SER A 15 11.65 -26.07 -21.45
N PRO A 16 12.02 -25.70 -22.69
CA PRO A 16 11.84 -26.57 -23.84
C PRO A 16 13.06 -27.50 -24.02
N ALA A 17 12.72 -28.77 -24.22
CA ALA A 17 13.61 -29.85 -24.58
C ALA A 17 14.38 -29.58 -25.88
N GLN A 18 15.66 -29.96 -25.88
CA GLN A 18 16.56 -29.94 -27.03
C GLN A 18 16.11 -30.94 -28.09
N THR A 19 15.99 -30.49 -29.33
CA THR A 19 15.98 -31.37 -30.52
C THR A 19 17.35 -31.31 -31.17
N GLN A 20 17.99 -32.47 -31.28
CA GLN A 20 19.30 -32.68 -31.87
C GLN A 20 19.19 -32.75 -33.39
N GLU A 21 20.01 -31.97 -34.11
CA GLU A 21 20.40 -32.25 -35.49
C GLU A 21 21.93 -32.25 -35.58
N ALA A 22 22.46 -33.31 -36.18
CA ALA A 22 23.87 -33.65 -36.25
C ALA A 22 24.49 -33.26 -37.60
N VAL A 23 25.71 -32.70 -37.59
CA VAL A 23 26.61 -32.53 -38.75
C VAL A 23 28.07 -32.62 -38.25
N PRO A 24 29.02 -33.19 -39.02
CA PRO A 24 29.99 -34.16 -38.50
C PRO A 24 31.39 -33.62 -38.15
N GLU A 25 32.08 -34.53 -37.45
CA GLU A 25 33.42 -34.57 -36.89
C GLU A 25 34.56 -34.22 -37.87
N VAL A 26 35.42 -33.27 -37.47
CA VAL A 26 36.76 -33.05 -38.03
C VAL A 26 37.75 -32.99 -36.87
N ALA A 27 38.79 -33.82 -36.93
CA ALA A 27 39.78 -34.07 -35.88
C ALA A 27 40.69 -32.86 -35.56
N PRO A 28 41.29 -32.82 -34.35
CA PRO A 28 41.88 -31.60 -33.77
C PRO A 28 43.35 -31.40 -34.11
N ALA A 29 43.78 -30.14 -34.20
CA ALA A 29 45.18 -29.73 -34.17
C ALA A 29 45.50 -29.11 -32.78
N GLU A 30 46.58 -29.58 -32.17
CA GLU A 30 47.12 -29.16 -30.87
C GLU A 30 47.52 -27.67 -30.84
N PRO A 31 47.37 -26.98 -29.70
CA PRO A 31 48.14 -25.78 -29.40
C PRO A 31 49.16 -26.01 -28.26
N GLU A 32 50.34 -25.42 -28.48
CA GLU A 32 51.52 -25.42 -27.63
C GLU A 32 51.30 -24.92 -26.19
N VAL A 33 51.97 -25.57 -25.25
CA VAL A 33 52.06 -25.22 -23.83
C VAL A 33 53.23 -24.25 -23.59
N LYS A 34 52.98 -23.14 -22.87
CA LYS A 34 54.00 -22.34 -22.15
C LYS A 34 53.46 -21.84 -20.79
N PRO A 35 54.35 -21.53 -19.81
CA PRO A 35 54.30 -22.15 -18.49
C PRO A 35 53.69 -21.32 -17.36
N ALA A 36 53.37 -22.03 -16.27
CA ALA A 36 52.78 -21.58 -15.02
C ALA A 36 53.60 -20.51 -14.26
N ALA A 37 52.89 -19.54 -13.67
CA ALA A 37 53.41 -18.63 -12.65
C ALA A 37 52.67 -18.85 -11.30
N LYS A 38 53.46 -18.81 -10.22
CA LYS A 38 53.11 -19.11 -8.81
C LYS A 38 52.12 -18.12 -8.16
N PRO A 39 51.46 -18.50 -7.05
CA PRO A 39 50.27 -17.82 -6.53
C PRO A 39 50.59 -16.56 -5.72
N VAL A 40 49.79 -15.50 -5.92
CA VAL A 40 49.82 -14.26 -5.13
C VAL A 40 48.60 -14.22 -4.21
N ALA A 41 48.84 -13.99 -2.91
CA ALA A 41 47.85 -13.94 -1.85
C ALA A 41 46.72 -12.90 -2.09
N PRO A 42 45.49 -13.15 -1.58
CA PRO A 42 44.36 -12.26 -1.81
C PRO A 42 44.51 -10.94 -1.03
N LYS A 43 44.58 -9.82 -1.78
CA LYS A 43 44.42 -8.47 -1.22
C LYS A 43 42.96 -8.27 -0.77
N LYS A 44 42.80 -7.77 0.46
CA LYS A 44 41.54 -7.31 1.07
C LYS A 44 40.68 -6.50 0.09
N ALA A 45 39.42 -6.90 -0.05
CA ALA A 45 38.39 -6.12 -0.74
C ALA A 45 38.10 -4.81 0.02
N PRO A 46 37.96 -3.65 -0.67
CA PRO A 46 37.59 -2.40 -0.04
C PRO A 46 36.10 -2.39 0.36
N SER A 47 35.84 -1.66 1.45
CA SER A 47 34.61 -1.60 2.22
C SER A 47 33.42 -0.94 1.51
N ALA A 48 32.22 -1.31 1.97
CA ALA A 48 30.88 -0.90 1.52
C ALA A 48 30.52 0.58 1.77
N ALA A 49 31.36 1.53 1.37
CA ALA A 49 31.12 2.97 1.54
C ALA A 49 30.45 3.65 0.32
N ALA A 50 30.34 2.97 -0.82
CA ALA A 50 29.86 3.59 -2.08
C ALA A 50 28.33 3.79 -2.17
N GLY A 51 27.54 3.13 -1.31
CA GLY A 51 26.07 3.23 -1.33
C GLY A 51 25.51 4.44 -0.57
N GLN A 52 26.24 4.97 0.41
CA GLN A 52 25.79 6.09 1.25
C GLN A 52 26.07 7.46 0.62
N SER A 53 27.12 7.61 -0.19
CA SER A 53 27.47 8.91 -0.78
C SER A 53 26.48 9.39 -1.85
N LYS A 54 25.86 8.47 -2.60
CA LYS A 54 24.86 8.82 -3.63
C LYS A 54 23.51 9.24 -3.05
N LYS A 55 23.07 8.63 -1.94
CA LYS A 55 21.82 9.02 -1.25
C LYS A 55 21.92 10.42 -0.63
N ASN A 56 23.11 10.82 -0.16
CA ASN A 56 23.37 12.17 0.34
C ASN A 56 23.45 13.23 -0.78
N ALA A 57 23.74 12.86 -2.03
CA ALA A 57 23.79 13.80 -3.14
C ALA A 57 22.39 14.19 -3.64
N ALA A 58 21.40 13.28 -3.56
CA ALA A 58 20.02 13.57 -3.94
C ALA A 58 19.34 14.58 -2.99
N SER A 59 19.67 14.59 -1.69
CA SER A 59 19.12 15.55 -0.73
C SER A 59 19.65 16.97 -0.93
N ALA A 60 20.89 17.13 -1.42
CA ALA A 60 21.46 18.44 -1.72
C ALA A 60 20.90 19.07 -3.01
N LYS A 61 20.55 18.25 -4.02
CA LYS A 61 20.04 18.71 -5.33
C LYS A 61 18.59 19.21 -5.30
N ASN A 62 17.77 18.75 -4.34
CA ASN A 62 16.35 19.08 -4.23
C ASN A 62 16.03 19.92 -2.98
N ALA A 63 16.99 20.74 -2.51
CA ALA A 63 16.88 21.39 -1.21
C ALA A 63 15.66 22.33 -1.09
N GLU A 64 15.27 23.04 -2.15
CA GLU A 64 14.09 23.90 -2.16
C GLU A 64 12.79 23.10 -2.13
N ALA A 65 12.68 22.09 -3.00
CA ALA A 65 11.56 21.14 -3.01
C ALA A 65 11.39 20.46 -1.63
N LEU A 66 12.47 19.99 -1.01
CA LEU A 66 12.41 19.38 0.32
C LEU A 66 11.97 20.36 1.41
N LYS A 67 12.37 21.64 1.33
CA LYS A 67 11.86 22.68 2.24
C LYS A 67 10.36 22.86 2.08
N GLU A 68 9.87 22.96 0.83
CA GLU A 68 8.44 23.08 0.52
C GLU A 68 7.65 21.88 1.06
N LEU A 69 8.10 20.65 0.78
CA LEU A 69 7.45 19.43 1.26
C LEU A 69 7.39 19.36 2.78
N ASN A 70 8.36 19.91 3.50
CA ASN A 70 8.37 19.89 4.96
C ASN A 70 7.52 21.00 5.59
N LEU A 71 6.97 21.95 4.82
CA LEU A 71 6.16 23.06 5.37
C LEU A 71 4.87 22.56 6.04
N PHE A 72 4.23 21.51 5.51
CA PHE A 72 2.88 21.12 5.92
C PHE A 72 2.77 20.70 7.40
N TRP A 73 3.85 20.19 8.00
CA TRP A 73 3.88 19.79 9.41
C TRP A 73 4.82 20.62 10.28
N LYS A 74 5.52 21.62 9.71
CA LYS A 74 6.53 22.43 10.42
C LYS A 74 5.95 23.14 11.65
N GLY A 75 4.68 23.54 11.62
CA GLY A 75 3.98 24.19 12.74
C GLY A 75 3.39 23.23 13.78
N VAL A 76 3.45 21.91 13.57
CA VAL A 76 2.87 20.93 14.49
C VAL A 76 3.87 20.62 15.60
N SER A 77 3.49 20.76 16.87
CA SER A 77 4.36 20.40 18.00
C SER A 77 4.76 18.93 17.98
N GLU A 78 5.97 18.58 18.43
CA GLU A 78 6.49 17.20 18.42
C GLU A 78 5.57 16.18 19.09
N LYS A 79 4.95 16.53 20.23
CA LYS A 79 3.96 15.66 20.92
C LYS A 79 2.74 15.26 20.06
N ASN A 80 2.46 16.01 18.99
CA ASN A 80 1.35 15.77 18.07
C ASN A 80 1.82 15.09 16.77
N ARG A 81 3.07 14.61 16.73
CA ARG A 81 3.65 13.84 15.62
C ARG A 81 3.77 12.39 16.06
N SER A 82 3.26 11.44 15.29
CA SER A 82 3.36 10.02 15.69
C SER A 82 4.75 9.44 15.48
N ALA A 83 5.52 9.95 14.53
CA ALA A 83 6.89 9.49 14.25
C ALA A 83 7.82 9.60 15.49
N SER A 84 7.66 10.65 16.30
CA SER A 84 8.43 10.85 17.55
C SER A 84 8.03 9.89 18.68
N LEU A 85 6.93 9.15 18.55
CA LEU A 85 6.52 8.11 19.48
C LEU A 85 6.86 6.71 18.93
N ILE A 86 6.53 6.48 17.67
CA ILE A 86 6.58 5.16 17.02
C ILE A 86 8.02 4.75 16.70
N PHE A 87 8.79 5.62 16.05
CA PHE A 87 10.12 5.21 15.58
C PHE A 87 11.13 5.02 16.71
N PRO A 88 11.13 5.81 17.80
CA PRO A 88 11.95 5.48 18.97
C PRO A 88 11.62 4.11 19.57
N ALA A 89 10.32 3.77 19.69
CA ALA A 89 9.90 2.45 20.16
C ALA A 89 10.32 1.33 19.20
N TRP A 90 10.18 1.56 17.89
CA TRP A 90 10.64 0.65 16.84
C TRP A 90 12.14 0.38 16.88
N ILE A 91 12.94 1.44 17.07
CA ILE A 91 14.41 1.33 17.13
C ILE A 91 14.84 0.56 18.38
N ALA A 92 14.12 0.72 19.50
CA ALA A 92 14.39 0.04 20.75
C ALA A 92 13.89 -1.42 20.77
N ALA A 93 12.97 -1.79 19.88
CA ALA A 93 12.43 -3.13 19.81
C ALA A 93 13.48 -4.17 19.41
N THR A 94 13.29 -5.40 19.87
CA THR A 94 14.08 -6.54 19.36
C THR A 94 13.78 -6.77 17.87
N PRO A 95 14.70 -7.40 17.11
CA PRO A 95 14.48 -7.67 15.70
C PRO A 95 13.19 -8.47 15.45
N MET A 96 12.49 -8.15 14.36
CA MET A 96 11.33 -8.92 13.93
C MET A 96 11.71 -10.39 13.64
N PRO A 97 10.76 -11.33 13.77
CA PRO A 97 11.00 -12.73 13.43
C PRO A 97 11.40 -12.98 11.97
N SER A 98 10.96 -12.12 11.04
CA SER A 98 11.29 -12.21 9.61
C SER A 98 11.71 -10.86 9.04
N ALA A 99 12.50 -10.89 7.97
CA ALA A 99 12.93 -9.68 7.25
C ALA A 99 11.77 -8.98 6.53
N VAL A 100 10.77 -9.76 6.09
CA VAL A 100 9.55 -9.27 5.46
C VAL A 100 8.38 -9.57 6.40
N ALA A 101 7.70 -8.52 6.85
CA ALA A 101 6.51 -8.67 7.68
C ALA A 101 5.36 -9.22 6.83
N PRO A 102 4.58 -10.19 7.34
CA PRO A 102 3.39 -10.67 6.66
C PRO A 102 2.33 -9.55 6.60
N SER A 103 1.55 -9.51 5.52
CA SER A 103 0.39 -8.62 5.43
C SER A 103 -0.63 -8.98 6.52
N PRO A 104 -1.31 -8.00 7.14
CA PRO A 104 -2.14 -8.22 8.33
C PRO A 104 -3.28 -9.21 8.12
N GLU A 105 -3.93 -9.19 6.96
CA GLU A 105 -5.00 -10.11 6.60
C GLU A 105 -4.52 -11.56 6.56
N ASN A 106 -3.22 -11.80 6.31
CA ASN A 106 -2.59 -13.12 6.31
C ASN A 106 -2.19 -13.61 7.70
N ILE A 107 -2.34 -12.80 8.75
CA ILE A 107 -1.95 -13.16 10.11
C ILE A 107 -3.09 -13.86 10.83
N TRP A 108 -2.82 -15.08 11.32
CA TRP A 108 -3.76 -15.85 12.14
C TRP A 108 -3.03 -16.93 12.95
N PRO A 109 -3.64 -17.48 14.03
CA PRO A 109 -2.94 -18.40 14.93
C PRO A 109 -2.33 -19.65 14.31
N GLY A 110 -2.86 -20.13 13.19
CA GLY A 110 -2.34 -21.32 12.50
C GLY A 110 -1.41 -21.03 11.31
N MET A 111 -1.05 -19.78 11.02
CA MET A 111 -0.04 -19.50 10.00
C MET A 111 1.34 -19.99 10.44
N GLU A 112 2.20 -20.30 9.47
CA GLU A 112 3.61 -20.57 9.74
C GLU A 112 4.29 -19.37 10.43
N GLY A 113 5.06 -19.65 11.49
CA GLY A 113 5.80 -18.62 12.23
C GLY A 113 4.97 -17.78 13.21
N PHE A 114 3.66 -18.02 13.37
CA PHE A 114 2.81 -17.26 14.30
C PHE A 114 3.34 -17.26 15.74
N ALA A 115 3.84 -18.41 16.21
CA ALA A 115 4.36 -18.56 17.57
C ALA A 115 5.55 -17.61 17.85
N ASP A 116 6.40 -17.36 16.85
CA ASP A 116 7.56 -16.48 17.01
C ASP A 116 7.14 -15.00 16.94
N TRP A 117 6.18 -14.66 16.08
CA TRP A 117 5.52 -13.35 16.09
C TRP A 117 4.85 -13.04 17.42
N LYS A 118 4.15 -14.01 18.01
CA LYS A 118 3.54 -13.90 19.32
C LYS A 118 4.57 -13.63 20.41
N LYS A 119 5.68 -14.39 20.45
CA LYS A 119 6.79 -14.15 21.39
C LYS A 119 7.38 -12.75 21.21
N TRP A 120 7.59 -12.32 19.97
CA TRP A 120 8.14 -11.01 19.66
C TRP A 120 7.21 -9.88 20.13
N VAL A 121 5.90 -10.01 19.94
CA VAL A 121 4.92 -9.03 20.41
C VAL A 121 4.93 -8.91 21.94
N VAL A 122 4.95 -10.04 22.65
CA VAL A 122 5.02 -10.07 24.13
C VAL A 122 6.33 -9.44 24.63
N ALA A 123 7.44 -9.61 23.91
CA ALA A 123 8.73 -9.03 24.27
C ALA A 123 8.84 -7.51 24.04
N ASN A 124 7.92 -6.91 23.27
CA ASN A 124 8.01 -5.51 22.85
C ASN A 124 6.75 -4.68 23.21
N PRO A 125 6.35 -4.62 24.50
CA PRO A 125 5.12 -3.91 24.91
C PRO A 125 5.17 -2.39 24.61
N ALA A 126 6.36 -1.80 24.56
CA ALA A 126 6.54 -0.39 24.23
C ALA A 126 6.01 -0.01 22.83
N LEU A 127 5.99 -0.95 21.87
CA LEU A 127 5.40 -0.73 20.55
C LEU A 127 3.89 -0.52 20.62
N ARG A 128 3.20 -1.34 21.43
CA ARG A 128 1.75 -1.17 21.67
C ARG A 128 1.48 0.21 22.25
N ASP A 129 2.20 0.59 23.29
CA ASP A 129 2.02 1.88 23.94
C ASP A 129 2.24 3.04 22.97
N ALA A 130 3.25 2.93 22.10
CA ALA A 130 3.53 3.94 21.08
C ALA A 130 2.39 4.04 20.05
N ILE A 131 1.86 2.92 19.55
CA ILE A 131 0.71 2.90 18.62
C ILE A 131 -0.52 3.53 19.27
N VAL A 132 -0.87 3.09 20.48
CA VAL A 132 -2.07 3.56 21.20
C VAL A 132 -1.95 5.06 21.53
N LYS A 133 -0.78 5.56 21.92
CA LYS A 133 -0.59 7.01 22.15
C LYS A 133 -0.67 7.82 20.85
N SER A 134 -0.12 7.27 19.77
CA SER A 134 -0.07 7.92 18.45
C SER A 134 -1.43 8.13 17.79
N GLN A 135 -2.46 7.41 18.26
CA GLN A 135 -3.82 7.55 17.74
C GLN A 135 -4.38 8.99 17.86
N ASN A 136 -3.85 9.78 18.80
CA ASN A 136 -4.26 11.16 19.08
C ASN A 136 -3.37 12.20 18.39
N CYS A 137 -2.32 11.78 17.69
CA CYS A 137 -1.47 12.68 16.91
C CYS A 137 -2.19 13.15 15.64
N PHE A 138 -1.78 14.31 15.12
CA PHE A 138 -2.40 14.91 13.93
C PHE A 138 -1.70 14.52 12.63
N VAL A 139 -0.39 14.28 12.70
CA VAL A 139 0.45 14.00 11.54
C VAL A 139 1.48 12.92 11.89
N LEU A 140 2.02 12.25 10.86
CA LEU A 140 3.17 11.38 11.05
C LEU A 140 4.39 12.21 11.51
N GLY A 141 4.74 13.25 10.76
CA GLY A 141 5.83 14.16 11.11
C GLY A 141 7.22 13.58 10.88
N ILE A 142 7.38 12.75 9.85
CA ILE A 142 8.70 12.34 9.35
C ILE A 142 9.23 13.41 8.39
N PRO A 143 10.49 13.88 8.55
CA PRO A 143 11.07 14.82 7.60
C PRO A 143 11.40 14.18 6.26
N TYR A 144 11.09 14.91 5.18
CA TYR A 144 11.62 14.61 3.85
C TYR A 144 13.07 15.07 3.73
N GLY A 145 13.92 14.18 3.23
CA GLY A 145 15.36 14.39 3.12
C GLY A 145 16.13 13.92 4.35
N THR A 146 17.41 14.30 4.39
CA THR A 146 18.33 13.95 5.49
C THR A 146 18.43 15.03 6.56
N ASP A 147 17.96 16.24 6.27
CA ASP A 147 18.15 17.38 7.13
C ASP A 147 17.13 17.35 8.28
N GLY A 148 17.61 17.49 9.52
CA GLY A 148 16.77 17.37 10.71
C GLY A 148 16.32 15.94 11.05
N LEU A 149 16.69 14.93 10.24
CA LEU A 149 16.40 13.53 10.53
C LEU A 149 17.40 12.96 11.56
N ASP A 150 16.87 12.34 12.62
CA ASP A 150 17.64 11.76 13.72
C ASP A 150 18.64 10.69 13.25
N ALA A 151 19.85 10.71 13.82
CA ALA A 151 20.93 9.81 13.40
C ALA A 151 20.59 8.32 13.60
N LYS A 152 19.83 7.98 14.64
CA LYS A 152 19.37 6.61 14.90
C LYS A 152 18.34 6.17 13.88
N TRP A 153 17.49 7.08 13.41
CA TRP A 153 16.51 6.80 12.36
C TRP A 153 17.22 6.50 11.04
N LYS A 154 18.19 7.34 10.66
CA LYS A 154 19.07 7.12 9.50
C LYS A 154 19.78 5.76 9.57
N ALA A 155 20.37 5.43 10.71
CA ALA A 155 21.08 4.16 10.90
C ALA A 155 20.19 2.92 10.73
N LYS A 156 18.88 3.06 10.98
CA LYS A 156 17.87 2.00 10.80
C LYS A 156 17.13 2.07 9.47
N GLY A 157 17.53 2.97 8.56
CA GLY A 157 16.87 3.15 7.26
C GLY A 157 15.49 3.78 7.34
N ILE A 158 15.14 4.41 8.46
CA ILE A 158 13.88 5.12 8.66
C ILE A 158 14.06 6.54 8.10
N ALA A 159 13.72 6.70 6.82
CA ALA A 159 13.85 7.97 6.11
C ALA A 159 12.80 8.08 5.00
N ALA A 160 12.42 9.32 4.67
CA ALA A 160 11.63 9.66 3.50
C ALA A 160 12.52 10.45 2.52
N LEU A 161 12.96 9.82 1.43
CA LEU A 161 13.96 10.37 0.51
C LEU A 161 13.37 10.50 -0.90
N PRO A 162 12.40 11.40 -1.11
CA PRO A 162 11.72 11.52 -2.39
C PRO A 162 12.71 11.90 -3.51
N GLY A 163 12.50 11.34 -4.70
CA GLY A 163 13.41 11.48 -5.84
C GLY A 163 14.65 10.57 -5.81
N SER A 164 14.94 9.88 -4.70
CA SER A 164 16.08 8.94 -4.62
C SER A 164 15.83 7.59 -5.31
N ALA A 165 14.56 7.23 -5.49
CA ALA A 165 14.09 6.00 -6.13
C ALA A 165 12.61 6.20 -6.56
N PRO A 166 12.10 5.40 -7.51
CA PRO A 166 10.68 5.41 -7.85
C PRO A 166 9.86 4.68 -6.79
N GLY A 167 8.64 5.17 -6.56
CA GLY A 167 7.66 4.54 -5.68
C GLY A 167 8.12 4.40 -4.23
N GLU A 168 7.68 3.32 -3.57
CA GLU A 168 7.92 3.09 -2.15
C GLU A 168 9.40 2.94 -1.74
N ALA A 169 10.28 2.59 -2.69
CA ALA A 169 11.70 2.39 -2.42
C ALA A 169 12.41 3.66 -1.89
N ALA A 170 11.82 4.83 -2.15
CA ALA A 170 12.27 6.11 -1.61
C ALA A 170 11.95 6.29 -0.11
N PHE A 171 11.08 5.47 0.47
CA PHE A 171 10.48 5.68 1.79
C PHE A 171 10.76 4.48 2.71
N GLY A 172 11.99 4.37 3.19
CA GLY A 172 12.44 3.24 4.00
C GLY A 172 11.65 3.06 5.32
N TYR A 173 11.02 4.11 5.84
CA TYR A 173 10.16 4.02 7.02
C TYR A 173 8.90 3.18 6.80
N LEU A 174 8.43 3.00 5.55
CA LEU A 174 7.25 2.18 5.24
C LEU A 174 7.44 0.71 5.65
N ASN A 175 8.69 0.23 5.67
CA ASN A 175 9.00 -1.11 6.18
C ASN A 175 8.74 -1.23 7.70
N ALA A 176 9.02 -0.18 8.46
CA ALA A 176 8.63 -0.15 9.87
C ALA A 176 7.10 -0.15 10.01
N MET A 177 6.39 0.59 9.15
CA MET A 177 4.92 0.62 9.15
C MET A 177 4.30 -0.77 8.86
N ARG A 178 4.88 -1.55 7.93
CA ARG A 178 4.48 -2.94 7.69
C ARG A 178 4.61 -3.79 8.96
N GLY A 179 5.78 -3.73 9.58
CA GLY A 179 6.05 -4.50 10.80
C GLY A 179 5.19 -4.10 12.00
N LEU A 180 4.87 -2.80 12.15
CA LEU A 180 3.94 -2.30 13.16
C LEU A 180 2.50 -2.77 12.91
N THR A 181 2.09 -2.86 11.64
CA THR A 181 0.77 -3.36 11.27
C THR A 181 0.65 -4.86 11.56
N ALA A 182 1.69 -5.63 11.27
CA ALA A 182 1.79 -7.04 11.67
C ALA A 182 1.77 -7.19 13.20
N PHE A 183 2.56 -6.38 13.93
CA PHE A 183 2.56 -6.32 15.39
C PHE A 183 1.15 -6.09 15.97
N ALA A 184 0.44 -5.09 15.44
CA ALA A 184 -0.90 -4.74 15.90
C ALA A 184 -1.88 -5.91 15.68
N THR A 185 -1.79 -6.59 14.54
CA THR A 185 -2.67 -7.73 14.23
C THR A 185 -2.40 -8.93 15.14
N VAL A 186 -1.12 -9.26 15.40
CA VAL A 186 -0.77 -10.33 16.34
C VAL A 186 -1.20 -9.98 17.76
N CYS A 187 -1.06 -8.71 18.17
CA CYS A 187 -1.58 -8.23 19.45
C CYS A 187 -3.07 -8.52 19.62
N MET A 188 -3.88 -8.41 18.57
CA MET A 188 -5.32 -8.70 18.65
C MET A 188 -5.58 -10.13 19.09
N TYR A 189 -4.90 -11.10 18.48
CA TYR A 189 -5.06 -12.51 18.82
C TYR A 189 -4.51 -12.83 20.22
N VAL A 190 -3.38 -12.24 20.62
CA VAL A 190 -2.83 -12.39 21.99
C VAL A 190 -3.82 -11.85 23.04
N ASP A 191 -4.47 -10.73 22.77
CA ASP A 191 -5.48 -10.18 23.67
C ASP A 191 -6.76 -11.02 23.70
N ALA A 192 -7.19 -11.57 22.56
CA ALA A 192 -8.35 -12.46 22.46
C ALA A 192 -8.17 -13.73 23.29
N GLU A 193 -6.99 -14.35 23.28
CA GLU A 193 -6.67 -15.49 24.16
C GLU A 193 -6.85 -15.17 25.65
N ASN A 194 -6.66 -13.89 26.02
CA ASN A 194 -6.85 -13.38 27.37
C ASN A 194 -8.22 -12.73 27.59
N LYS A 195 -9.16 -12.86 26.64
CA LYS A 195 -10.50 -12.25 26.64
C LYS A 195 -10.49 -10.71 26.76
N LYS A 196 -9.40 -10.06 26.35
CA LYS A 196 -9.22 -8.60 26.39
C LYS A 196 -9.62 -7.96 25.06
N PHE A 197 -10.84 -8.20 24.59
CA PHE A 197 -11.29 -7.78 23.25
C PHE A 197 -11.25 -6.26 23.02
N ASP A 198 -11.53 -5.44 24.03
CA ASP A 198 -11.41 -4.00 23.87
C ASP A 198 -9.97 -3.56 23.58
N ALA A 199 -9.00 -4.14 24.28
CA ALA A 199 -7.58 -3.86 24.07
C ALA A 199 -7.11 -4.35 22.69
N ALA A 200 -7.67 -5.47 22.19
CA ALA A 200 -7.40 -5.99 20.85
C ALA A 200 -7.83 -4.97 19.78
N PHE A 201 -9.06 -4.46 19.88
CA PHE A 201 -9.52 -3.46 18.92
C PHE A 201 -8.85 -2.10 19.09
N ASP A 202 -8.47 -1.71 20.32
CA ASP A 202 -7.83 -0.42 20.56
C ASP A 202 -6.45 -0.32 19.90
N VAL A 203 -5.65 -1.38 19.91
CA VAL A 203 -4.36 -1.39 19.21
C VAL A 203 -4.54 -1.36 17.69
N SER A 204 -5.52 -2.10 17.14
CA SER A 204 -5.81 -2.10 15.70
C SER A 204 -6.37 -0.76 15.21
N LEU A 205 -7.34 -0.18 15.93
CA LEU A 205 -7.87 1.15 15.64
C LEU A 205 -6.80 2.24 15.79
N GLY A 206 -5.91 2.11 16.78
CA GLY A 206 -4.73 2.97 16.92
C GLY A 206 -3.84 2.89 15.68
N MET A 207 -3.55 1.68 15.19
CA MET A 207 -2.73 1.48 14.00
C MET A 207 -3.42 2.00 12.73
N LEU A 208 -4.73 1.80 12.55
CA LEU A 208 -5.51 2.39 11.46
C LEU A 208 -5.38 3.91 11.43
N ARG A 209 -5.43 4.57 12.60
CA ARG A 209 -5.26 6.03 12.70
C ARG A 209 -3.84 6.48 12.36
N VAL A 210 -2.82 5.68 12.69
CA VAL A 210 -1.44 5.96 12.26
C VAL A 210 -1.31 5.80 10.74
N LEU A 211 -1.82 4.71 10.15
CA LEU A 211 -1.82 4.51 8.69
C LEU A 211 -2.60 5.60 7.96
N ARG A 212 -3.65 6.12 8.58
CA ARG A 212 -4.35 7.30 8.08
C ARG A 212 -3.45 8.54 8.04
N GLN A 213 -2.59 8.76 9.04
CA GLN A 213 -1.59 9.83 8.99
C GLN A 213 -0.53 9.61 7.89
N VAL A 214 -0.21 8.34 7.56
CA VAL A 214 0.62 8.00 6.38
C VAL A 214 -0.11 8.37 5.08
N SER A 215 -1.43 8.14 5.02
CA SER A 215 -2.25 8.51 3.87
C SER A 215 -2.34 10.04 3.66
N GLU A 216 -2.10 10.85 4.70
CA GLU A 216 -2.02 12.31 4.59
C GLU A 216 -0.64 12.82 4.15
N GLN A 217 0.36 11.95 3.95
CA GLN A 217 1.63 12.38 3.39
C GLN A 217 1.48 12.91 1.96
N ARG A 218 2.48 13.68 1.53
CA ARG A 218 2.41 14.45 0.28
C ARG A 218 2.78 13.63 -0.96
N MET A 219 3.50 12.52 -0.78
CA MET A 219 3.97 11.68 -1.89
C MET A 219 2.94 10.62 -2.27
N GLU A 220 2.83 10.32 -3.57
CA GLU A 220 1.92 9.33 -4.13
C GLU A 220 2.11 7.96 -3.48
N ALA A 221 3.36 7.48 -3.42
CA ALA A 221 3.69 6.15 -2.89
C ALA A 221 3.35 5.98 -1.40
N GLU A 222 3.59 7.02 -0.58
CA GLU A 222 3.23 6.99 0.85
C GLU A 222 1.71 6.94 1.02
N LYS A 223 0.98 7.73 0.22
CA LYS A 223 -0.47 7.78 0.27
C LYS A 223 -1.11 6.46 -0.17
N LEU A 224 -0.64 5.89 -1.28
CA LEU A 224 -1.09 4.60 -1.79
C LEU A 224 -0.80 3.48 -0.78
N PHE A 225 0.41 3.44 -0.22
CA PHE A 225 0.76 2.50 0.84
C PHE A 225 -0.19 2.63 2.04
N GLY A 226 -0.42 3.86 2.53
CA GLY A 226 -1.28 4.11 3.67
C GLY A 226 -2.71 3.62 3.44
N MET A 227 -3.28 3.91 2.27
CA MET A 227 -4.64 3.48 1.93
C MET A 227 -4.76 1.96 1.81
N ASN A 228 -3.84 1.33 1.06
CA ASN A 228 -3.86 -0.12 0.87
C ASN A 228 -3.63 -0.87 2.19
N MET A 229 -2.68 -0.43 3.01
CA MET A 229 -2.40 -1.06 4.30
C MET A 229 -3.57 -0.92 5.28
N MET A 230 -4.34 0.18 5.22
CA MET A 230 -5.59 0.28 5.99
C MET A 230 -6.63 -0.72 5.51
N SER A 231 -6.83 -0.86 4.19
CA SER A 231 -7.75 -1.87 3.63
C SER A 231 -7.40 -3.29 4.10
N HIS A 232 -6.12 -3.65 4.04
CA HIS A 232 -5.61 -4.93 4.54
C HIS A 232 -5.85 -5.12 6.05
N LEU A 233 -5.60 -4.10 6.87
CA LEU A 233 -5.85 -4.18 8.32
C LEU A 233 -7.36 -4.23 8.65
N LEU A 234 -8.21 -3.57 7.85
CA LEU A 234 -9.66 -3.65 7.96
C LEU A 234 -10.16 -5.07 7.65
N GLU A 235 -9.65 -5.71 6.60
CA GLU A 235 -9.92 -7.12 6.31
C GLU A 235 -9.46 -8.03 7.46
N ALA A 236 -8.25 -7.83 7.99
CA ALA A 236 -7.72 -8.57 9.14
C ALA A 236 -8.65 -8.46 10.36
N ASN A 237 -9.21 -7.27 10.62
CA ASN A 237 -10.18 -7.07 11.68
C ASN A 237 -11.47 -7.84 11.46
N ARG A 238 -11.98 -7.92 10.22
CA ARG A 238 -13.17 -8.73 9.90
C ARG A 238 -12.89 -10.22 10.09
N VAL A 239 -11.74 -10.70 9.64
CA VAL A 239 -11.28 -12.08 9.85
C VAL A 239 -11.15 -12.39 11.35
N PHE A 240 -10.59 -11.47 12.14
CA PHE A 240 -10.53 -11.58 13.59
C PHE A 240 -11.92 -11.65 14.22
N MET A 241 -12.87 -10.83 13.76
CA MET A 241 -14.27 -10.89 14.22
C MET A 241 -14.89 -12.26 13.93
N ALA A 242 -14.75 -12.77 12.71
CA ALA A 242 -15.29 -14.08 12.34
C ALA A 242 -14.69 -15.22 13.18
N ALA A 243 -13.38 -15.19 13.42
CA ALA A 243 -12.68 -16.20 14.21
C ALA A 243 -13.07 -16.20 15.70
N ASN A 244 -13.59 -15.08 16.23
CA ASN A 244 -13.88 -14.92 17.66
C ASN A 244 -15.35 -14.60 17.96
N ILE A 245 -16.25 -14.64 16.96
CA ILE A 245 -17.65 -14.18 17.06
C ILE A 245 -18.41 -14.81 18.24
N GLU A 246 -18.10 -16.07 18.55
CA GLU A 246 -18.70 -16.84 19.65
C GLU A 246 -18.41 -16.29 21.04
N THR A 247 -17.35 -15.49 21.18
CA THR A 247 -16.86 -14.99 22.49
C THR A 247 -16.80 -13.47 22.56
N LEU A 248 -17.04 -12.78 21.44
CA LEU A 248 -16.96 -11.34 21.33
C LEU A 248 -18.11 -10.66 22.10
N PRO A 249 -17.82 -9.72 23.02
CA PRO A 249 -18.86 -8.98 23.73
C PRO A 249 -19.64 -8.05 22.77
N VAL A 250 -20.97 -8.04 22.90
CA VAL A 250 -21.86 -7.12 22.16
C VAL A 250 -21.42 -5.67 22.33
N ALA A 251 -21.10 -5.25 23.55
CA ALA A 251 -20.67 -3.89 23.86
C ALA A 251 -19.38 -3.48 23.11
N THR A 252 -18.42 -4.40 22.96
CA THR A 252 -17.19 -4.15 22.19
C THR A 252 -17.52 -3.98 20.70
N LEU A 253 -18.36 -4.86 20.14
CA LEU A 253 -18.79 -4.78 18.74
C LEU A 253 -19.55 -3.47 18.43
N GLN A 254 -20.48 -3.08 19.29
CA GLN A 254 -21.18 -1.79 19.22
C GLN A 254 -20.19 -0.62 19.27
N ARG A 255 -19.23 -0.65 20.21
CA ARG A 255 -18.22 0.41 20.36
C ARG A 255 -17.39 0.58 19.09
N VAL A 256 -16.88 -0.51 18.51
CA VAL A 256 -16.01 -0.42 17.33
C VAL A 256 -16.79 -0.06 16.06
N ALA A 257 -18.04 -0.53 15.91
CA ALA A 257 -18.90 -0.17 14.79
C ALA A 257 -19.35 1.30 14.85
N LEU A 258 -19.80 1.77 16.02
CA LEU A 258 -20.36 3.12 16.19
C LEU A 258 -19.31 4.21 16.42
N LYS A 259 -18.18 3.88 17.05
CA LYS A 259 -17.17 4.87 17.50
C LYS A 259 -15.75 4.59 16.99
N GLY A 260 -15.48 3.37 16.50
CA GLY A 260 -14.18 2.96 15.99
C GLY A 260 -14.04 3.25 14.50
N TYR A 261 -14.51 2.33 13.66
CA TYR A 261 -14.32 2.35 12.20
C TYR A 261 -14.95 3.56 11.52
N ALA A 262 -16.06 4.06 12.05
CA ALA A 262 -16.68 5.29 11.55
C ALA A 262 -15.82 6.56 11.74
N PHE A 263 -14.73 6.48 12.52
CA PHE A 263 -13.95 7.62 13.00
C PHE A 263 -12.43 7.33 13.04
N ILE A 264 -11.84 7.20 11.86
CA ILE A 264 -10.40 7.00 11.64
C ILE A 264 -9.77 8.38 11.33
N LYS A 265 -9.47 9.20 12.36
CA LYS A 265 -9.17 10.66 12.23
C LYS A 265 -7.76 10.99 11.70
N PRO A 266 -7.63 12.10 10.96
CA PRO A 266 -6.84 13.26 11.41
C PRO A 266 -7.68 14.53 11.64
N GLY A 267 -9.01 14.43 11.55
CA GLY A 267 -9.92 15.49 11.99
C GLY A 267 -11.40 15.29 11.67
N ASP A 268 -11.81 14.02 11.46
CA ASP A 268 -13.14 13.51 11.08
C ASP A 268 -14.18 14.50 10.54
N ASN A 269 -14.27 14.51 9.21
CA ASN A 269 -15.53 14.29 8.52
C ASN A 269 -15.43 12.96 7.75
N GLU A 270 -16.58 12.42 7.33
CA GLU A 270 -16.81 11.10 6.74
C GLU A 270 -15.94 10.78 5.49
N ARG A 271 -15.66 9.49 5.26
CA ARG A 271 -15.19 8.89 3.98
C ARG A 271 -14.02 9.62 3.29
N LEU A 272 -12.96 9.94 4.03
CA LEU A 272 -11.73 10.55 3.48
C LEU A 272 -11.98 11.86 2.71
N LYS A 273 -13.09 12.58 2.97
CA LYS A 273 -13.48 13.77 2.20
C LYS A 273 -12.44 14.89 2.19
N ARG A 274 -11.55 14.92 3.18
CA ARG A 274 -10.46 15.89 3.33
C ARG A 274 -9.09 15.38 2.87
N LEU A 275 -9.01 14.14 2.38
CA LEU A 275 -7.76 13.61 1.85
C LEU A 275 -7.39 14.43 0.61
N GLU A 276 -6.24 15.09 0.64
CA GLU A 276 -5.73 15.84 -0.51
C GLU A 276 -5.12 14.92 -1.57
N LEU A 277 -5.11 15.37 -2.83
CA LEU A 277 -4.34 14.73 -3.90
C LEU A 277 -2.85 14.79 -3.52
N PRO A 278 -2.05 13.74 -3.74
CA PRO A 278 -0.61 13.82 -3.52
C PRO A 278 -0.01 14.82 -4.52
N GLU A 279 0.79 15.75 -4.02
CA GLU A 279 1.44 16.79 -4.84
C GLU A 279 2.97 16.72 -4.76
N GLY A 280 3.51 15.89 -3.87
CA GLY A 280 4.94 15.92 -3.56
C GLY A 280 5.80 15.50 -4.74
N ASP A 281 5.33 14.55 -5.54
CA ASP A 281 5.99 14.11 -6.77
C ASP A 281 6.08 15.26 -7.79
N ARG A 282 5.05 16.11 -7.92
CA ARG A 282 5.08 17.33 -8.76
C ARG A 282 6.19 18.27 -8.31
N VAL A 283 6.30 18.53 -7.00
CA VAL A 283 7.27 19.46 -6.43
C VAL A 283 8.69 18.97 -6.68
N ILE A 284 8.96 17.70 -6.40
CA ILE A 284 10.26 17.07 -6.62
C ILE A 284 10.63 17.01 -8.10
N LEU A 285 9.65 16.71 -8.95
CA LEU A 285 9.86 16.65 -10.38
C LEU A 285 10.14 18.03 -10.98
N THR A 286 9.45 19.07 -10.51
CA THR A 286 9.67 20.44 -10.98
C THR A 286 11.11 20.89 -10.74
N GLU A 287 11.66 20.58 -9.57
CA GLU A 287 13.05 20.87 -9.23
C GLU A 287 14.04 19.99 -10.02
N SER A 288 13.72 18.70 -10.16
CA SER A 288 14.55 17.77 -10.93
C SER A 288 14.64 18.16 -12.41
N MET A 289 13.56 18.70 -12.98
CA MET A 289 13.53 19.24 -14.34
C MET A 289 14.49 20.42 -14.50
N GLN A 290 14.64 21.31 -13.53
CA GLN A 290 15.57 22.45 -13.67
C GLN A 290 17.03 22.01 -13.84
N ASN A 291 17.39 20.88 -13.24
CA ASN A 291 18.74 20.32 -13.32
C ASN A 291 18.97 19.44 -14.56
N ALA A 292 17.89 18.91 -15.14
CA ALA A 292 17.98 17.93 -16.22
C ALA A 292 18.13 18.56 -17.62
N PHE A 293 17.91 19.87 -17.72
CA PHE A 293 17.92 20.61 -18.98
C PHE A 293 19.05 21.65 -18.97
N ASP A 294 19.61 21.92 -20.14
CA ASP A 294 20.66 22.92 -20.33
C ASP A 294 20.11 24.36 -20.30
N SER A 295 21.01 25.35 -20.46
CA SER A 295 20.63 26.76 -20.48
C SER A 295 19.74 27.17 -21.67
N ALA A 296 19.67 26.37 -22.72
CA ALA A 296 18.76 26.54 -23.85
C ALA A 296 17.41 25.83 -23.63
N GLY A 297 17.22 25.18 -22.48
CA GLY A 297 16.03 24.41 -22.13
C GLY A 297 15.90 23.11 -22.91
N GLN A 298 17.00 22.59 -23.46
CA GLN A 298 17.07 21.28 -24.12
C GLN A 298 17.52 20.18 -23.14
N PRO A 299 17.11 18.93 -23.33
CA PRO A 299 17.51 17.82 -22.47
C PRO A 299 19.04 17.65 -22.43
N ASP A 300 19.64 17.60 -21.25
CA ASP A 300 21.04 17.18 -21.09
C ASP A 300 21.10 15.65 -21.16
N GLU A 301 21.60 15.13 -22.28
CA GLU A 301 21.73 13.69 -22.54
C GLU A 301 22.53 12.95 -21.46
N ALA A 302 23.63 13.56 -20.98
CA ALA A 302 24.49 12.94 -19.98
C ALA A 302 23.79 12.91 -18.61
N TYR A 303 23.07 13.98 -18.26
CA TYR A 303 22.26 14.01 -17.05
C TYR A 303 21.14 12.96 -17.11
N PHE A 304 20.37 12.96 -18.20
CA PHE A 304 19.24 12.05 -18.39
C PHE A 304 19.66 10.59 -18.24
N ALA A 305 20.72 10.18 -18.94
CA ALA A 305 21.22 8.81 -18.94
C ALA A 305 21.73 8.35 -17.56
N ASN A 306 22.42 9.24 -16.84
CA ASN A 306 23.06 8.91 -15.56
C ASN A 306 22.07 8.95 -14.39
N GLU A 307 21.29 10.02 -14.26
CA GLU A 307 20.41 10.24 -13.11
C GLU A 307 19.16 9.37 -13.23
N PHE A 308 18.37 9.51 -14.29
CA PHE A 308 17.12 8.75 -14.44
C PHE A 308 17.34 7.27 -14.73
N GLY A 309 18.42 6.93 -15.44
CA GLY A 309 18.86 5.53 -15.57
C GLY A 309 19.19 4.90 -14.20
N SER A 310 19.84 5.66 -13.31
CA SER A 310 20.11 5.20 -11.94
C SER A 310 18.83 5.07 -11.12
N ILE A 311 17.97 6.09 -11.12
CA ILE A 311 16.69 6.10 -10.37
C ILE A 311 15.81 4.92 -10.81
N GLN A 312 15.56 4.75 -12.12
CA GLN A 312 14.76 3.65 -12.65
C GLN A 312 15.32 2.27 -12.26
N SER A 313 16.64 2.14 -12.21
CA SER A 313 17.31 0.86 -11.91
C SER A 313 17.35 0.49 -10.43
N VAL A 314 16.90 1.35 -9.51
CA VAL A 314 16.99 1.07 -8.05
C VAL A 314 16.31 -0.25 -7.69
N ASN A 315 15.13 -0.52 -8.28
CA ASN A 315 14.35 -1.73 -8.01
C ASN A 315 14.78 -2.92 -8.88
N ALA A 316 15.59 -2.70 -9.91
CA ALA A 316 16.10 -3.73 -10.81
C ALA A 316 17.56 -3.43 -11.21
N PRO A 317 18.54 -3.60 -10.30
CA PRO A 317 19.91 -3.15 -10.53
C PRO A 317 20.58 -3.77 -11.76
N LEU A 318 20.17 -4.99 -12.12
CA LEU A 318 20.68 -5.70 -13.29
C LEU A 318 20.28 -5.05 -14.63
N THR A 319 19.21 -4.25 -14.67
CA THR A 319 18.74 -3.58 -15.89
C THR A 319 19.39 -2.21 -16.11
N ARG A 320 20.30 -1.78 -15.23
CA ARG A 320 20.86 -0.43 -15.21
C ARG A 320 21.51 -0.01 -16.53
N PHE A 321 22.26 -0.89 -17.19
CA PHE A 321 22.85 -0.58 -18.50
C PHE A 321 21.79 -0.31 -19.57
N GLY A 322 20.72 -1.11 -19.59
CA GLY A 322 19.58 -0.91 -20.49
C GLY A 322 18.80 0.36 -20.16
N ALA A 323 18.57 0.66 -18.88
CA ALA A 323 17.92 1.88 -18.44
C ALA A 323 18.71 3.14 -18.86
N THR A 324 20.02 3.16 -18.62
CA THR A 324 20.90 4.26 -19.04
C THR A 324 20.87 4.45 -20.57
N ALA A 325 20.94 3.37 -21.35
CA ALA A 325 20.86 3.46 -22.82
C ALA A 325 19.50 3.99 -23.29
N ARG A 326 18.40 3.56 -22.67
CA ARG A 326 17.05 4.06 -22.95
C ARG A 326 16.93 5.55 -22.67
N TRP A 327 17.40 6.02 -21.50
CA TRP A 327 17.30 7.44 -21.15
C TRP A 327 18.17 8.33 -22.04
N ARG A 328 19.31 7.83 -22.51
CA ARG A 328 20.11 8.49 -23.54
C ARG A 328 19.31 8.70 -24.83
N GLN A 329 18.63 7.65 -25.31
CA GLN A 329 17.78 7.74 -26.50
C GLN A 329 16.58 8.65 -26.27
N LEU A 330 15.96 8.62 -25.08
CA LEU A 330 14.84 9.49 -24.77
C LEU A 330 15.24 10.97 -24.79
N ALA A 331 16.44 11.32 -24.32
CA ALA A 331 16.92 12.70 -24.34
C ALA A 331 16.92 13.32 -25.75
N THR A 332 17.14 12.53 -26.81
CA THR A 332 17.16 13.05 -28.19
C THR A 332 15.77 13.36 -28.75
N VAL A 333 14.72 12.77 -28.18
CA VAL A 333 13.32 12.93 -28.61
C VAL A 333 12.44 13.63 -27.57
N HIS A 334 12.98 13.93 -26.39
CA HIS A 334 12.26 14.56 -25.29
C HIS A 334 11.95 16.03 -25.63
N GLY A 335 10.78 16.49 -25.20
CA GLY A 335 10.39 17.90 -25.36
C GLY A 335 11.25 18.82 -24.48
N PRO A 336 11.29 20.12 -24.80
CA PRO A 336 12.05 21.11 -24.03
C PRO A 336 11.43 21.36 -22.65
N LEU A 337 12.22 21.96 -21.75
CA LEU A 337 11.87 22.19 -20.34
C LEU A 337 10.49 22.84 -20.16
N VAL A 338 10.25 23.96 -20.85
CA VAL A 338 8.99 24.73 -20.74
C VAL A 338 7.79 23.86 -21.11
N ALA A 339 7.89 23.13 -22.23
CA ALA A 339 6.81 22.25 -22.67
C ALA A 339 6.58 21.08 -21.67
N SER A 340 7.64 20.54 -21.08
CA SER A 340 7.50 19.50 -20.05
C SER A 340 6.84 20.02 -18.76
N GLN A 341 7.19 21.23 -18.33
CA GLN A 341 6.58 21.88 -17.17
C GLN A 341 5.09 22.20 -17.41
N GLU A 342 4.74 22.74 -18.58
CA GLU A 342 3.34 22.98 -18.95
C GLU A 342 2.52 21.69 -18.96
N LYS A 343 3.08 20.58 -19.46
CA LYS A 343 2.42 19.27 -19.41
C LYS A 343 2.26 18.76 -17.99
N LEU A 344 3.28 18.91 -17.14
CA LEU A 344 3.19 18.51 -15.74
C LEU A 344 2.07 19.27 -15.01
N VAL A 345 1.98 20.59 -15.20
CA VAL A 345 0.91 21.41 -14.63
C VAL A 345 -0.45 20.97 -15.17
N ALA A 346 -0.60 20.82 -16.49
CA ALA A 346 -1.86 20.40 -17.09
C ALA A 346 -2.36 19.03 -16.58
N VAL A 347 -1.44 18.10 -16.34
CA VAL A 347 -1.75 16.79 -15.73
C VAL A 347 -2.27 16.95 -14.31
N TYR A 348 -1.56 17.68 -13.45
CA TYR A 348 -1.99 17.87 -12.07
C TYR A 348 -3.28 18.69 -11.93
N ASP A 349 -3.48 19.69 -12.79
CA ASP A 349 -4.72 20.47 -12.82
C ASP A 349 -5.93 19.62 -13.20
N ASP A 350 -5.79 18.72 -14.19
CA ASP A 350 -6.83 17.76 -14.56
C ASP A 350 -7.13 16.79 -13.40
N TRP A 351 -6.09 16.24 -12.76
CA TRP A 351 -6.28 15.37 -11.61
C TRP A 351 -6.90 16.07 -10.40
N TRP A 352 -6.54 17.32 -10.12
CA TRP A 352 -7.15 18.11 -9.05
C TRP A 352 -8.62 18.39 -9.32
N ARG A 353 -8.98 18.71 -10.57
CA ARG A 353 -10.38 18.85 -10.98
C ARG A 353 -11.11 17.55 -10.67
N ARG A 354 -10.63 16.42 -11.19
CA ARG A 354 -11.22 15.08 -10.99
C ARG A 354 -11.34 14.68 -9.52
N TRP A 355 -10.30 14.92 -8.71
CA TRP A 355 -10.24 14.55 -7.29
C TRP A 355 -11.33 15.20 -6.42
N ARG A 356 -11.79 16.39 -6.84
CA ARG A 356 -12.80 17.18 -6.14
C ARG A 356 -14.22 16.91 -6.63
N MET A 357 -14.38 16.17 -7.74
CA MET A 357 -15.69 15.82 -8.27
C MET A 357 -16.28 14.63 -7.52
N ARG A 358 -17.56 14.33 -7.79
CA ARG A 358 -18.21 13.12 -7.30
C ARG A 358 -17.66 11.90 -8.04
N PHE A 359 -17.70 10.73 -7.40
CA PHE A 359 -17.09 9.48 -7.92
C PHE A 359 -17.55 9.04 -9.32
N TYR A 360 -18.71 9.50 -9.78
CA TYR A 360 -19.28 9.15 -11.09
C TYR A 360 -19.63 10.39 -11.92
N ASP A 361 -18.92 11.49 -11.69
CA ASP A 361 -19.07 12.65 -12.56
C ASP A 361 -18.56 12.30 -13.97
N PRO A 362 -19.28 12.67 -15.05
CA PRO A 362 -18.90 12.35 -16.43
C PRO A 362 -17.48 12.78 -16.83
N ILE A 363 -16.88 13.76 -16.13
CA ILE A 363 -15.49 14.13 -16.36
C ILE A 363 -14.53 12.97 -16.10
N LEU A 364 -14.85 12.06 -15.19
CA LEU A 364 -13.99 10.94 -14.80
C LEU A 364 -13.83 9.92 -15.94
N ASP A 365 -14.87 9.72 -16.76
CA ASP A 365 -14.83 8.84 -17.94
C ASP A 365 -14.11 9.47 -19.14
N SER A 366 -13.89 10.79 -19.12
CA SER A 366 -13.22 11.48 -20.21
C SER A 366 -11.70 11.21 -20.19
N PRO A 367 -11.02 11.09 -21.35
CA PRO A 367 -9.58 10.84 -21.39
C PRO A 367 -8.77 11.91 -20.64
N THR A 368 -7.96 11.47 -19.67
CA THR A 368 -7.13 12.34 -18.80
C THR A 368 -6.04 13.06 -19.60
N GLN A 369 -5.54 14.17 -19.08
CA GLN A 369 -4.38 14.84 -19.66
C GLN A 369 -3.15 13.94 -19.66
N PHE A 370 -3.02 13.06 -18.66
CA PHE A 370 -1.97 12.05 -18.59
C PHE A 370 -2.07 11.04 -19.73
N SER A 371 -3.26 10.49 -20.00
CA SER A 371 -3.48 9.51 -21.09
C SER A 371 -3.16 10.06 -22.48
N LYS A 372 -3.22 11.39 -22.65
CA LYS A 372 -2.91 12.09 -23.91
C LYS A 372 -1.43 12.45 -24.05
N LEU A 373 -0.59 12.19 -23.05
CA LEU A 373 0.83 12.48 -23.13
C LEU A 373 1.53 11.55 -24.12
N ASN A 374 2.41 12.13 -24.93
CA ASN A 374 3.36 11.33 -25.68
C ASN A 374 4.45 10.82 -24.72
N GLN A 375 4.46 9.51 -24.47
CA GLN A 375 5.33 8.86 -23.49
C GLN A 375 6.83 9.07 -23.76
N SER A 376 7.25 9.22 -25.03
CA SER A 376 8.65 9.48 -25.35
C SER A 376 9.02 10.95 -25.18
N LYS A 377 8.16 11.87 -25.66
CA LYS A 377 8.41 13.32 -25.56
C LYS A 377 8.34 13.87 -24.14
N TYR A 378 7.61 13.19 -23.25
CA TYR A 378 7.43 13.61 -21.85
C TYR A 378 7.78 12.49 -20.88
N ALA A 379 8.77 11.65 -21.25
CA ALA A 379 9.15 10.46 -20.49
C ALA A 379 9.46 10.74 -19.01
N LEU A 380 10.01 11.92 -18.72
CA LEU A 380 10.31 12.36 -17.36
C LEU A 380 9.04 12.60 -16.53
N VAL A 381 7.96 13.13 -17.14
CA VAL A 381 6.65 13.25 -16.49
C VAL A 381 6.06 11.87 -16.23
N THR A 382 6.15 10.96 -17.21
CA THR A 382 5.60 9.61 -17.05
C THR A 382 6.38 8.73 -16.07
N LEU A 383 7.66 8.99 -15.82
CA LEU A 383 8.46 8.23 -14.84
C LEU A 383 7.99 8.44 -13.39
N PHE A 384 7.54 9.66 -13.05
CA PHE A 384 7.23 10.04 -11.67
C PHE A 384 5.74 10.23 -11.39
N VAL A 385 4.92 10.45 -12.43
CA VAL A 385 3.46 10.70 -12.30
C VAL A 385 2.66 9.51 -12.84
N GLU A 386 3.26 8.32 -12.84
CA GLU A 386 2.79 7.18 -13.64
C GLU A 386 1.40 6.69 -13.24
N ASN A 387 0.94 6.93 -12.00
CA ASN A 387 -0.26 6.26 -11.54
C ASN A 387 -1.13 6.97 -10.48
N LEU A 388 -1.40 8.25 -10.67
CA LEU A 388 -2.40 8.93 -9.84
C LEU A 388 -3.79 8.26 -9.90
N GLN A 389 -4.12 7.52 -10.98
CA GLN A 389 -5.36 6.74 -11.06
C GLN A 389 -5.46 5.69 -9.95
N GLN A 390 -4.38 4.95 -9.64
CA GLN A 390 -4.37 4.00 -8.53
C GLN A 390 -4.73 4.65 -7.19
N VAL A 391 -4.44 5.94 -7.00
CA VAL A 391 -4.83 6.67 -5.79
C VAL A 391 -6.35 6.88 -5.73
N PHE A 392 -7.02 7.09 -6.86
CA PHE A 392 -8.50 7.17 -6.92
C PHE A 392 -9.12 5.82 -6.60
N ASP A 393 -8.62 4.75 -7.21
CA ASP A 393 -9.14 3.39 -7.04
C ASP A 393 -8.94 2.92 -5.59
N ALA A 394 -7.75 3.14 -5.04
CA ALA A 394 -7.44 2.84 -3.64
C ALA A 394 -8.30 3.66 -2.66
N ARG A 395 -8.64 4.92 -2.99
CA ARG A 395 -9.57 5.73 -2.19
C ARG A 395 -10.98 5.13 -2.18
N LEU A 396 -11.51 4.73 -3.33
CA LEU A 396 -12.83 4.11 -3.43
C LEU A 396 -12.87 2.78 -2.69
N ARG A 397 -11.87 1.91 -2.93
CA ARG A 397 -11.74 0.62 -2.24
C ARG A 397 -11.68 0.83 -0.73
N LEU A 398 -10.85 1.75 -0.25
CA LEU A 398 -10.73 2.02 1.18
C LEU A 398 -12.04 2.53 1.81
N ILE A 399 -12.82 3.33 1.10
CA ILE A 399 -14.15 3.75 1.60
C ILE A 399 -15.05 2.52 1.75
N ALA A 400 -15.08 1.63 0.75
CA ALA A 400 -15.87 0.39 0.80
C ALA A 400 -15.41 -0.51 1.96
N GLU A 401 -14.10 -0.62 2.17
CA GLU A 401 -13.50 -1.40 3.26
C GLU A 401 -13.85 -0.83 4.65
N ILE A 402 -13.85 0.50 4.82
CA ILE A 402 -14.24 1.15 6.08
C ILE A 402 -15.72 0.90 6.37
N ASP A 403 -16.56 1.19 5.39
CA ASP A 403 -18.03 1.08 5.50
C ASP A 403 -18.43 -0.39 5.70
N GLY A 404 -17.87 -1.30 4.89
CA GLY A 404 -18.01 -2.75 5.01
C GLY A 404 -17.57 -3.30 6.36
N THR A 405 -16.42 -2.87 6.91
CA THR A 405 -15.95 -3.33 8.23
C THR A 405 -16.82 -2.83 9.37
N ALA A 406 -17.22 -1.55 9.34
CA ALA A 406 -18.14 -1.00 10.32
C ALA A 406 -19.46 -1.79 10.31
N MET A 407 -19.90 -2.19 9.11
CA MET A 407 -21.14 -2.93 8.96
C MET A 407 -21.04 -4.41 9.32
N SER A 408 -19.92 -5.07 9.03
CA SER A 408 -19.63 -6.41 9.56
C SER A 408 -19.64 -6.41 11.08
N ALA A 409 -19.02 -5.42 11.74
CA ALA A 409 -19.03 -5.33 13.19
C ALA A 409 -20.45 -5.14 13.76
N ALA A 410 -21.29 -4.35 13.10
CA ALA A 410 -22.69 -4.18 13.48
C ALA A 410 -23.50 -5.47 13.30
N LEU A 411 -23.30 -6.21 12.20
CA LEU A 411 -23.95 -7.50 11.96
C LEU A 411 -23.55 -8.52 13.03
N CYS A 412 -22.26 -8.60 13.38
CA CYS A 412 -21.78 -9.43 14.48
C CYS A 412 -22.43 -9.04 15.80
N GLY A 413 -22.54 -7.74 16.10
CA GLY A 413 -23.16 -7.25 17.32
C GLY A 413 -24.62 -7.69 17.43
N PHE A 414 -25.38 -7.54 16.34
CA PHE A 414 -26.76 -8.01 16.26
C PHE A 414 -26.86 -9.52 16.44
N TYR A 415 -26.01 -10.28 15.75
CA TYR A 415 -25.99 -11.74 15.80
C TYR A 415 -25.78 -12.25 17.23
N VAL A 416 -24.80 -11.70 17.94
CA VAL A 416 -24.50 -12.12 19.32
C VAL A 416 -25.65 -11.76 20.27
N ASP A 417 -26.26 -10.59 20.13
CA ASP A 417 -27.37 -10.16 21.01
C ASP A 417 -28.69 -10.91 20.70
N SER A 418 -28.93 -11.25 19.43
CA SER A 418 -30.18 -11.84 18.95
C SER A 418 -30.16 -13.37 18.98
N ALA A 419 -29.59 -13.96 20.03
CA ALA A 419 -29.48 -15.41 20.21
C ALA A 419 -28.93 -16.14 18.97
N LYS A 420 -27.90 -15.58 18.33
CA LYS A 420 -27.22 -16.13 17.15
C LYS A 420 -28.07 -16.19 15.88
N GLN A 421 -28.98 -15.23 15.74
CA GLN A 421 -29.75 -15.03 14.52
C GLN A 421 -29.25 -13.81 13.76
N TRP A 422 -28.98 -14.00 12.47
CA TRP A 422 -28.66 -12.89 11.57
C TRP A 422 -29.90 -12.02 11.33
N PRO A 423 -29.75 -10.70 11.14
CA PRO A 423 -30.89 -9.85 10.88
C PRO A 423 -31.58 -10.26 9.58
N ARG A 424 -32.92 -10.15 9.51
CA ARG A 424 -33.64 -10.41 8.25
C ARG A 424 -33.24 -9.41 7.17
N ASP A 425 -33.12 -8.15 7.57
CA ASP A 425 -32.76 -7.02 6.72
C ASP A 425 -31.65 -6.21 7.41
N LEU A 426 -30.72 -5.66 6.63
CA LEU A 426 -29.59 -4.89 7.17
C LEU A 426 -30.05 -3.71 8.03
N SER A 427 -31.25 -3.17 7.77
CA SER A 427 -31.83 -2.06 8.55
C SER A 427 -32.00 -2.38 10.03
N SER A 428 -32.18 -3.66 10.40
CA SER A 428 -32.37 -4.10 11.79
C SER A 428 -31.11 -3.95 12.64
N ALA A 429 -29.94 -3.81 12.02
CA ALA A 429 -28.70 -3.52 12.74
C ALA A 429 -28.61 -2.05 13.21
N PHE A 430 -29.44 -1.15 12.67
CA PHE A 430 -29.43 0.28 13.02
C PHE A 430 -30.49 0.66 14.06
N PRO A 431 -30.26 1.74 14.84
CA PRO A 431 -28.99 2.43 15.06
C PRO A 431 -28.15 1.80 16.19
N ILE A 432 -28.61 0.69 16.76
CA ILE A 432 -28.08 0.12 18.01
C ILE A 432 -26.70 -0.50 17.78
N TYR A 433 -26.50 -1.21 16.68
CA TYR A 433 -25.25 -1.91 16.40
C TYR A 433 -24.36 -1.19 15.40
N GLY A 434 -24.94 -0.41 14.49
CA GLY A 434 -24.20 0.35 13.48
C GLY A 434 -24.81 1.71 13.19
N MET A 435 -24.10 2.53 12.42
CA MET A 435 -24.62 3.80 11.93
C MET A 435 -25.13 3.63 10.50
N ARG A 436 -26.36 4.05 10.21
CA ARG A 436 -26.96 3.91 8.86
C ARG A 436 -26.10 4.52 7.76
N ARG A 437 -25.38 5.61 8.05
CA ARG A 437 -24.48 6.26 7.08
C ARG A 437 -23.27 5.41 6.67
N MET A 438 -22.93 4.37 7.42
CA MET A 438 -21.87 3.44 7.05
C MET A 438 -22.38 2.34 6.10
N ASN A 439 -23.69 2.32 5.81
CA ASN A 439 -24.26 1.49 4.76
C ASN A 439 -24.25 2.25 3.45
N PHE A 440 -23.08 2.37 2.84
CA PHE A 440 -22.90 3.04 1.57
C PHE A 440 -21.93 2.26 0.73
N ASP A 441 -22.28 2.10 -0.54
CA ASP A 441 -21.40 1.48 -1.50
C ASP A 441 -20.79 2.56 -2.40
N PRO A 442 -19.47 2.84 -2.30
CA PRO A 442 -18.83 3.79 -3.20
C PRO A 442 -18.77 3.32 -4.65
N PHE A 443 -19.02 2.02 -4.89
CA PHE A 443 -19.02 1.40 -6.21
C PHE A 443 -20.41 1.39 -6.89
N ALA A 444 -21.47 1.72 -6.16
CA ALA A 444 -22.81 1.84 -6.73
C ALA A 444 -22.97 3.20 -7.44
N LYS A 445 -23.16 3.19 -8.77
CA LYS A 445 -23.26 4.41 -9.61
C LYS A 445 -24.42 5.34 -9.21
N ASP A 446 -25.48 4.78 -8.65
CA ASP A 446 -26.65 5.50 -8.15
C ASP A 446 -26.47 6.02 -6.71
N TYR A 447 -25.27 5.85 -6.12
CA TYR A 447 -24.96 6.14 -4.72
C TYR A 447 -25.79 5.30 -3.74
N GLY A 448 -25.97 4.01 -4.08
CA GLY A 448 -26.66 3.02 -3.29
C GLY A 448 -25.99 2.59 -1.98
N ASN A 449 -26.58 1.57 -1.38
CA ASN A 449 -26.15 0.95 -0.12
C ASN A 449 -25.29 -0.28 -0.39
N LEU A 450 -24.60 -0.78 0.64
CA LEU A 450 -24.04 -2.14 0.58
C LEU A 450 -25.18 -3.15 0.46
N ASN A 451 -24.94 -4.20 -0.31
CA ASN A 451 -25.88 -5.29 -0.50
C ASN A 451 -25.80 -6.28 0.66
N TYR A 452 -26.95 -6.82 1.04
CA TYR A 452 -27.08 -7.75 2.16
C TYR A 452 -28.08 -8.86 1.85
N ARG A 453 -27.73 -10.09 2.26
CA ARG A 453 -28.61 -11.24 2.17
C ARG A 453 -28.47 -12.13 3.40
N ASN A 454 -29.58 -12.50 4.03
CA ASN A 454 -29.61 -13.55 5.03
C ASN A 454 -29.94 -14.90 4.37
N LEU A 455 -28.95 -15.77 4.30
CA LEU A 455 -29.05 -17.14 3.77
C LEU A 455 -29.60 -18.13 4.79
N GLY A 456 -29.62 -17.77 6.08
CA GLY A 456 -29.92 -18.71 7.16
C GLY A 456 -28.98 -19.92 7.10
N GLU A 457 -29.56 -21.12 7.03
CA GLU A 457 -28.81 -22.38 6.91
C GLU A 457 -28.46 -22.75 5.45
N LYS A 458 -28.98 -22.02 4.46
CA LYS A 458 -28.73 -22.31 3.05
C LYS A 458 -27.26 -22.05 2.73
N SER A 459 -26.56 -23.09 2.28
CA SER A 459 -25.22 -22.96 1.73
C SER A 459 -25.27 -22.45 0.28
N GLN A 460 -24.51 -21.41 -0.02
CA GLN A 460 -24.28 -20.93 -1.38
C GLN A 460 -22.79 -20.88 -1.69
N PRO A 461 -22.38 -21.19 -2.93
CA PRO A 461 -20.99 -21.08 -3.33
C PRO A 461 -20.55 -19.62 -3.44
N LEU A 462 -19.29 -19.36 -3.16
CA LEU A 462 -18.59 -18.10 -3.40
C LEU A 462 -17.25 -18.42 -4.05
N GLY A 463 -17.00 -17.87 -5.23
CA GLY A 463 -15.68 -17.90 -5.85
C GLY A 463 -14.74 -16.91 -5.16
N THR A 464 -13.51 -17.33 -4.89
CA THR A 464 -12.48 -16.46 -4.29
C THR A 464 -11.15 -16.64 -5.04
N PRO A 465 -10.16 -15.75 -4.84
CA PRO A 465 -8.82 -15.93 -5.41
C PRO A 465 -8.10 -17.22 -4.99
N TRP A 466 -8.59 -17.91 -3.95
CA TRP A 466 -8.01 -19.16 -3.42
C TRP A 466 -8.80 -20.41 -3.81
N GLY A 467 -9.88 -20.24 -4.58
CA GLY A 467 -10.83 -21.31 -4.92
C GLY A 467 -12.23 -21.06 -4.37
N GLN A 468 -13.13 -21.99 -4.64
CA GLN A 468 -14.53 -21.89 -4.25
C GLN A 468 -14.74 -22.27 -2.79
N VAL A 469 -15.47 -21.43 -2.05
CA VAL A 469 -15.86 -21.67 -0.66
C VAL A 469 -17.39 -21.73 -0.54
N SER A 470 -17.88 -22.22 0.60
CA SER A 470 -19.31 -22.25 0.93
C SER A 470 -19.64 -21.16 1.96
N VAL A 471 -20.73 -20.45 1.73
CA VAL A 471 -21.22 -19.36 2.57
C VAL A 471 -22.59 -19.71 3.13
N THR A 472 -22.79 -19.47 4.43
CA THR A 472 -24.07 -19.58 5.14
C THR A 472 -24.27 -18.34 6.02
N GLY A 473 -25.48 -18.16 6.56
CA GLY A 473 -25.78 -17.03 7.46
C GLY A 473 -25.93 -15.71 6.71
N ALA A 474 -25.32 -14.64 7.22
CA ALA A 474 -25.37 -13.31 6.60
C ALA A 474 -24.28 -13.12 5.54
N VAL A 475 -24.63 -12.55 4.39
CA VAL A 475 -23.68 -12.05 3.39
C VAL A 475 -23.81 -10.54 3.25
N LEU A 476 -22.67 -9.83 3.28
CA LEU A 476 -22.57 -8.38 3.06
C LEU A 476 -21.51 -8.13 1.98
N TRP A 477 -21.86 -7.40 0.93
CA TRP A 477 -20.94 -7.09 -0.17
C TRP A 477 -21.18 -5.71 -0.77
N SER A 478 -20.18 -5.25 -1.51
CA SER A 478 -20.27 -4.12 -2.46
C SER A 478 -20.24 -4.66 -3.88
N VAL A 479 -20.87 -3.96 -4.81
CA VAL A 479 -20.91 -4.29 -6.25
C VAL A 479 -19.55 -4.22 -6.95
N GLY A 480 -18.52 -3.73 -6.26
CA GLY A 480 -17.15 -3.79 -6.77
C GLY A 480 -16.84 -2.88 -7.96
N PRO A 481 -15.57 -2.91 -8.42
CA PRO A 481 -15.02 -1.91 -9.34
C PRO A 481 -15.60 -1.91 -10.76
N ASP A 482 -16.29 -2.98 -11.19
CA ASP A 482 -17.01 -3.05 -12.46
C ASP A 482 -18.43 -2.45 -12.39
N HIS A 483 -18.93 -2.21 -11.17
CA HIS A 483 -20.23 -1.61 -10.87
C HIS A 483 -21.43 -2.49 -11.22
N GLU A 484 -21.24 -3.81 -11.27
CA GLU A 484 -22.28 -4.80 -11.56
C GLU A 484 -22.51 -5.67 -10.32
N ASP A 485 -23.78 -5.88 -9.94
CA ASP A 485 -24.11 -6.76 -8.81
C ASP A 485 -24.17 -8.22 -9.29
N ASP A 486 -23.12 -8.97 -9.02
CA ASP A 486 -23.02 -10.40 -9.30
C ASP A 486 -23.66 -11.27 -8.20
N GLY A 487 -24.35 -10.63 -7.23
CA GLY A 487 -25.05 -11.33 -6.18
C GLY A 487 -24.12 -12.17 -5.29
N PHE A 488 -22.90 -11.66 -5.07
CA PHE A 488 -21.75 -12.24 -4.37
C PHE A 488 -21.19 -13.54 -4.97
N ASP A 489 -21.45 -13.86 -6.23
CA ASP A 489 -20.99 -15.12 -6.82
C ASP A 489 -19.45 -15.20 -6.88
N GLN A 490 -18.76 -14.07 -7.06
CA GLN A 490 -17.30 -13.98 -7.17
C GLN A 490 -16.74 -12.82 -6.32
N HIS A 491 -15.77 -13.10 -5.45
CA HIS A 491 -15.06 -12.08 -4.66
C HIS A 491 -13.75 -11.65 -5.33
N ASP A 492 -13.64 -10.35 -5.64
CA ASP A 492 -12.41 -9.62 -5.97
C ASP A 492 -11.44 -10.40 -6.90
N PRO A 493 -11.91 -10.84 -8.09
CA PRO A 493 -11.07 -11.57 -9.02
C PRO A 493 -10.00 -10.66 -9.64
N ALA A 494 -8.92 -11.28 -10.14
CA ALA A 494 -7.74 -10.56 -10.60
C ALA A 494 -7.98 -9.69 -11.86
N ASP A 495 -9.04 -9.96 -12.62
CA ASP A 495 -9.49 -9.14 -13.75
C ASP A 495 -10.30 -7.91 -13.33
N GLY A 496 -10.65 -7.81 -12.04
CA GLY A 496 -11.42 -6.69 -11.48
C GLY A 496 -12.90 -6.72 -11.82
N THR A 497 -13.44 -7.86 -12.26
CA THR A 497 -14.88 -8.01 -12.57
C THR A 497 -15.56 -8.88 -11.51
N GLY A 498 -16.21 -8.25 -10.53
CA GLY A 498 -16.93 -8.95 -9.47
C GLY A 498 -17.03 -8.16 -8.16
N ASP A 499 -17.75 -8.76 -7.22
CA ASP A 499 -18.13 -8.14 -5.96
C ASP A 499 -17.00 -8.08 -4.92
N LEU A 500 -17.15 -7.14 -3.99
CA LEU A 500 -16.32 -7.07 -2.78
C LEU A 500 -17.10 -7.60 -1.58
N VAL A 501 -16.93 -8.88 -1.27
CA VAL A 501 -17.55 -9.53 -0.12
C VAL A 501 -16.82 -9.16 1.18
N PHE A 502 -17.55 -8.57 2.12
CA PHE A 502 -17.04 -8.14 3.43
C PHE A 502 -17.36 -9.13 4.55
N TRP A 503 -18.56 -9.74 4.52
CA TRP A 503 -19.01 -10.69 5.52
C TRP A 503 -19.74 -11.90 4.91
N PRO A 504 -19.50 -13.12 5.40
CA PRO A 504 -18.33 -13.50 6.18
C PRO A 504 -17.05 -13.21 5.36
N PRO A 505 -15.90 -12.96 6.01
CA PRO A 505 -14.69 -12.58 5.29
C PRO A 505 -14.23 -13.74 4.40
N PRO A 506 -14.05 -13.55 3.08
CA PRO A 506 -13.69 -14.63 2.16
C PRO A 506 -12.42 -15.38 2.57
N ARG A 507 -11.42 -14.66 3.11
CA ARG A 507 -10.18 -15.25 3.63
C ARG A 507 -10.40 -16.15 4.85
N PHE A 508 -11.35 -15.81 5.72
CA PHE A 508 -11.73 -16.67 6.85
C PHE A 508 -12.33 -17.98 6.32
N LEU A 509 -13.23 -17.90 5.35
CA LEU A 509 -13.85 -19.07 4.72
C LEU A 509 -12.82 -19.95 4.00
N ALA A 510 -11.89 -19.35 3.25
CA ALA A 510 -10.84 -20.08 2.56
C ALA A 510 -9.91 -20.84 3.52
N ARG A 511 -9.61 -20.27 4.69
CA ARG A 511 -8.88 -20.97 5.77
C ARG A 511 -9.68 -22.12 6.34
N SER A 512 -10.95 -21.90 6.67
CA SER A 512 -11.83 -22.96 7.16
C SER A 512 -12.00 -24.11 6.18
N ALA A 513 -11.91 -23.82 4.88
CA ALA A 513 -11.94 -24.82 3.80
C ALA A 513 -10.57 -25.47 3.49
N GLY A 514 -9.48 -25.04 4.15
CA GLY A 514 -8.13 -25.56 3.91
C GLY A 514 -7.48 -25.10 2.61
N LEU A 515 -8.03 -24.08 1.94
CA LEU A 515 -7.50 -23.48 0.71
C LEU A 515 -6.34 -22.52 0.99
N LEU A 516 -6.26 -21.99 2.20
CA LEU A 516 -5.17 -21.15 2.70
C LEU A 516 -4.49 -21.82 3.89
N LYS A 517 -3.16 -21.89 3.85
CA LYS A 517 -2.31 -22.38 4.92
C LYS A 517 -1.62 -21.24 5.67
#